data_AF-A0A9X0C9X1-F1
#
_entry.id   AF-A0A9X0C9X1-F1
#
_cell.length_a   1.000
_cell.length_b   1.000
_cell.length_c   1.000
_cell.angle_alpha   90.00
_cell.angle_beta   90.00
_cell.angle_gamma   90.00
#
_symmetry.space_group_name_H-M   'P 1'
#
loop_
_entity.id
_entity.type
_entity.pdbx_description
1 polymer ?
#
loop_
_entity_poly.entity_id
_entity_poly.type
_entity_poly.pdbx_seq_one_letter_code
_entity_poly.pdbx_strand_id
1 'polypeptide(L)'
;MGNPTLGTGTSSGGTNWVGYLTTLYNASPVLSYNFAVGGATIDNSIVDTKVKDVTTQVRDFELAYSKKPVSAPWSSENAVFGFWIGINDIGWGHQNTQPSVLVPRLMAQYQGLVEKIYASGGRKFLFLNVPPTDRSPMIIKEGPEAVKTYATWVKAYNNGLQTMINDFKSNHTDTTIVLYDTWSFMPKILDDPQTYGFPNATCFNENGTSCIWWNHYHPGQNYHKLQAADMIQYLEPLGAW
;
A
#
# COMPACT_ATOMS: atom_id res chain seq x y z
N MET A 1 -4.69 14.20 11.04
CA MET A 1 -5.00 12.76 10.80
C MET A 1 -6.00 12.27 11.82
N GLY A 2 -7.03 11.55 11.39
CA GLY A 2 -7.80 10.69 12.27
C GLY A 2 -7.02 9.39 12.51
N ASN A 3 -7.05 8.94 13.76
CA ASN A 3 -6.58 7.65 14.29
C ASN A 3 -5.58 6.81 13.43
N PRO A 4 -4.29 6.66 13.83
CA PRO A 4 -3.62 7.22 15.00
C PRO A 4 -3.00 8.63 14.75
N THR A 5 -2.36 9.20 15.78
CA THR A 5 -1.57 10.45 15.69
C THR A 5 -0.45 10.36 14.63
N LEU A 6 -0.08 11.49 14.03
CA LEU A 6 0.97 11.57 13.00
C LEU A 6 2.28 10.93 13.44
N GLY A 7 2.81 10.08 12.55
CA GLY A 7 4.06 9.35 12.76
C GLY A 7 3.99 8.21 13.78
N THR A 8 2.86 8.00 14.45
CA THR A 8 2.72 6.95 15.48
C THR A 8 2.30 5.62 14.87
N GLY A 9 2.97 4.53 15.25
CA GLY A 9 2.62 3.17 14.85
C GLY A 9 2.95 2.80 13.40
N THR A 10 3.80 3.58 12.72
CA THR A 10 4.26 3.27 11.36
C THR A 10 5.56 2.46 11.39
N SER A 11 5.75 1.60 10.38
CA SER A 11 7.02 0.89 10.14
C SER A 11 7.99 1.71 9.27
N SER A 12 8.13 3.01 9.53
CA SER A 12 9.01 3.91 8.74
C SER A 12 9.99 4.73 9.58
N GLY A 13 10.00 4.55 10.90
CA GLY A 13 10.76 5.39 11.83
C GLY A 13 10.18 6.80 11.99
N GLY A 14 8.95 7.05 11.50
CA GLY A 14 8.28 8.34 11.61
C GLY A 14 7.04 8.44 10.73
N THR A 15 6.93 9.52 9.94
CA THR A 15 5.79 9.75 9.07
C THR A 15 5.87 8.88 7.81
N ASN A 16 4.78 8.20 7.45
CA ASN A 16 4.69 7.42 6.21
C ASN A 16 4.01 8.21 5.08
N TRP A 17 3.86 7.60 3.92
CA TRP A 17 3.29 8.24 2.72
C TRP A 17 1.91 8.87 2.95
N VAL A 18 1.00 8.19 3.68
CA VAL A 18 -0.33 8.73 4.02
C VAL A 18 -0.19 9.98 4.88
N GLY A 19 0.70 9.95 5.86
CA GLY A 19 0.96 11.10 6.71
C GLY A 19 1.47 12.29 5.91
N TYR A 20 2.40 12.10 4.98
CA TYR A 20 2.88 13.19 4.12
C TYR A 20 1.81 13.72 3.17
N LEU A 21 1.05 12.84 2.52
CA LEU A 21 -0.04 13.25 1.63
C LEU A 21 -1.11 14.07 2.36
N THR A 22 -1.42 13.72 3.61
CA THR A 22 -2.49 14.38 4.38
C THR A 22 -2.05 15.60 5.19
N THR A 23 -0.75 15.92 5.22
CA THR A 23 -0.24 17.03 6.06
C THR A 23 0.76 17.96 5.40
N LEU A 24 1.64 17.44 4.54
CA LEU A 24 2.67 18.24 3.87
C LEU A 24 2.24 18.61 2.44
N TYR A 25 1.59 17.66 1.77
CA TYR A 25 1.24 17.77 0.35
C TYR A 25 -0.26 17.94 0.12
N ASN A 26 -1.01 18.30 1.16
CA ASN A 26 -2.43 18.56 1.04
C ASN A 26 -2.71 20.05 0.72
N ALA A 27 -3.47 20.32 -0.33
CA ALA A 27 -4.07 21.60 -0.69
C ALA A 27 -5.24 22.01 0.23
N SER A 28 -5.88 21.05 0.90
CA SER A 28 -6.99 21.30 1.84
C SER A 28 -6.97 20.36 3.03
N PRO A 29 -7.71 20.62 4.14
CA PRO A 29 -7.71 19.70 5.28
C PRO A 29 -8.17 18.28 4.89
N VAL A 30 -7.27 17.29 5.01
CA VAL A 30 -7.58 15.88 4.75
C VAL A 30 -7.64 15.10 6.06
N LEU A 31 -8.77 14.43 6.30
CA LEU A 31 -8.92 13.49 7.41
C LEU A 31 -8.58 12.08 6.94
N SER A 32 -7.48 11.53 7.45
CA SER A 32 -7.15 10.11 7.32
C SER A 32 -7.94 9.30 8.34
N TYR A 33 -8.48 8.14 7.95
CA TYR A 33 -9.03 7.12 8.87
C TYR A 33 -8.29 5.82 8.59
N ASN A 34 -7.27 5.52 9.41
CA ASN A 34 -6.31 4.48 9.08
C ASN A 34 -6.71 3.13 9.71
N PHE A 35 -6.97 2.15 8.86
CA PHE A 35 -7.23 0.77 9.26
C PHE A 35 -6.03 -0.17 9.09
N ALA A 36 -4.93 0.32 8.50
CA ALA A 36 -3.78 -0.50 8.17
C ALA A 36 -3.14 -1.08 9.43
N VAL A 37 -2.80 -2.37 9.36
CA VAL A 37 -2.12 -3.11 10.42
C VAL A 37 -0.83 -3.69 9.85
N GLY A 38 0.28 -3.48 10.55
CA GLY A 38 1.57 -4.09 10.19
C GLY A 38 1.46 -5.61 10.14
N GLY A 39 1.95 -6.22 9.07
CA GLY A 39 1.87 -7.68 8.86
C GLY A 39 0.58 -8.17 8.21
N ALA A 40 -0.44 -7.32 8.01
CA ALA A 40 -1.71 -7.73 7.41
C ALA A 40 -1.53 -8.34 6.02
N THR A 41 -2.29 -9.41 5.76
CA THR A 41 -2.57 -9.99 4.45
C THR A 41 -3.94 -9.57 3.96
N ILE A 42 -4.30 -9.92 2.73
CA ILE A 42 -5.65 -9.69 2.21
C ILE A 42 -6.68 -10.41 3.07
N ASP A 43 -6.43 -11.69 3.37
CA ASP A 43 -7.34 -12.55 4.14
C ASP A 43 -6.57 -13.69 4.82
N ASN A 44 -6.74 -13.83 6.14
CA ASN A 44 -6.07 -14.85 6.95
C ASN A 44 -6.56 -16.27 6.67
N SER A 45 -7.73 -16.45 6.04
CA SER A 45 -8.16 -17.77 5.56
C SER A 45 -7.40 -18.21 4.29
N ILE A 46 -6.72 -17.29 3.62
CA ILE A 46 -5.88 -17.56 2.44
C ILE A 46 -4.40 -17.60 2.84
N VAL A 47 -3.91 -16.55 3.50
CA VAL A 47 -2.54 -16.48 4.05
C VAL A 47 -2.63 -15.94 5.48
N ASP A 48 -2.49 -16.84 6.45
CA ASP A 48 -2.66 -16.52 7.86
C ASP A 48 -1.41 -15.91 8.47
N THR A 49 -1.54 -14.69 8.99
CA THR A 49 -0.47 -13.98 9.72
C THR A 49 -0.82 -13.73 11.18
N LYS A 50 -1.98 -14.22 11.66
CA LYS A 50 -2.53 -14.02 13.01
C LYS A 50 -2.77 -12.56 13.41
N VAL A 51 -2.45 -11.60 12.56
CA VAL A 51 -2.79 -10.19 12.72
C VAL A 51 -4.06 -9.87 11.94
N LYS A 52 -4.64 -8.70 12.17
CA LYS A 52 -5.89 -8.28 11.52
C LYS A 52 -5.69 -8.02 10.02
N ASP A 53 -6.28 -8.87 9.18
CA ASP A 53 -6.25 -8.81 7.71
C ASP A 53 -7.15 -7.72 7.13
N VAL A 54 -7.05 -7.50 5.80
CA VAL A 54 -7.89 -6.51 5.10
C VAL A 54 -9.36 -6.89 5.13
N THR A 55 -9.72 -8.17 5.09
CA THR A 55 -11.11 -8.64 5.29
C THR A 55 -11.71 -8.07 6.58
N THR A 56 -10.98 -8.13 7.68
CA THR A 56 -11.40 -7.59 8.98
C THR A 56 -11.35 -6.06 9.00
N GLN A 57 -10.35 -5.44 8.36
CA GLN A 57 -10.27 -3.97 8.26
C GLN A 57 -11.47 -3.37 7.49
N VAL A 58 -11.90 -4.01 6.40
CA VAL A 58 -13.08 -3.61 5.62
C VAL A 58 -14.36 -3.80 6.44
N ARG A 59 -14.47 -4.90 7.20
CA ARG A 59 -15.59 -5.10 8.12
C ARG A 59 -15.67 -3.98 9.16
N ASP A 60 -14.54 -3.57 9.72
CA ASP A 60 -14.52 -2.48 10.71
C ASP A 60 -14.87 -1.13 10.09
N PHE A 61 -14.45 -0.88 8.84
CA PHE A 61 -14.94 0.26 8.07
C PHE A 61 -16.46 0.20 7.88
N GLU A 62 -17.01 -0.96 7.50
CA GLU A 62 -18.46 -1.11 7.32
C GLU A 62 -19.22 -0.82 8.63
N LEU A 63 -18.74 -1.33 9.76
CA LEU A 63 -19.36 -1.12 11.07
C LEU A 63 -19.29 0.34 11.52
N ALA A 64 -18.14 1.00 11.33
CA ALA A 64 -17.90 2.33 11.88
C ALA A 64 -18.34 3.47 10.94
N TYR A 65 -18.21 3.30 9.62
CA TYR A 65 -18.28 4.41 8.67
C TYR A 65 -19.22 4.19 7.46
N SER A 66 -19.70 2.98 7.16
CA SER A 66 -20.61 2.79 6.00
C SER A 66 -21.89 3.64 6.07
N LYS A 67 -22.37 3.90 7.30
CA LYS A 67 -23.54 4.75 7.57
C LYS A 67 -23.25 6.25 7.61
N LYS A 68 -22.02 6.67 7.29
CA LYS A 68 -21.59 8.08 7.20
C LYS A 68 -21.93 8.85 8.48
N PRO A 69 -21.40 8.42 9.65
CA PRO A 69 -21.76 9.02 10.93
C PRO A 69 -21.39 10.51 10.96
N VAL A 70 -22.09 11.30 11.78
CA VAL A 70 -21.83 12.74 11.94
C VAL A 70 -20.38 13.03 12.36
N SER A 71 -19.73 12.11 13.07
CA SER A 71 -18.32 12.22 13.47
C SER A 71 -17.31 12.04 12.31
N ALA A 72 -17.76 11.49 11.19
CA ALA A 72 -16.96 11.25 9.99
C ALA A 72 -17.86 11.25 8.76
N PRO A 73 -18.43 12.41 8.40
CA PRO A 73 -19.32 12.51 7.24
C PRO A 73 -18.50 12.35 5.97
N TRP A 74 -18.98 11.52 5.05
CA TRP A 74 -18.32 11.32 3.76
C TRP A 74 -19.31 10.99 2.64
N SER A 75 -18.90 11.25 1.42
CA SER A 75 -19.62 10.97 0.18
C SER A 75 -18.65 10.42 -0.88
N SER A 76 -19.21 9.96 -2.00
CA SER A 76 -18.43 9.58 -3.18
C SER A 76 -17.54 10.70 -3.73
N GLU A 77 -17.87 11.97 -3.43
CA GLU A 77 -17.16 13.14 -3.93
C GLU A 77 -15.94 13.51 -3.08
N ASN A 78 -15.96 13.22 -1.77
CA ASN A 78 -14.94 13.69 -0.84
C ASN A 78 -14.15 12.59 -0.10
N ALA A 79 -14.44 11.31 -0.36
CA ALA A 79 -13.69 10.19 0.21
C ALA A 79 -12.88 9.44 -0.85
N VAL A 80 -11.65 9.09 -0.48
CA VAL A 80 -10.76 8.21 -1.25
C VAL A 80 -10.40 6.99 -0.41
N PHE A 81 -10.51 5.81 -1.01
CA PHE A 81 -10.21 4.53 -0.39
C PHE A 81 -8.85 4.03 -0.90
N GLY A 82 -7.84 4.14 -0.04
CA GLY A 82 -6.46 3.80 -0.36
C GLY A 82 -6.09 2.39 0.09
N PHE A 83 -5.39 1.65 -0.76
CA PHE A 83 -4.89 0.32 -0.44
C PHE A 83 -3.45 0.13 -0.88
N TRP A 84 -2.62 -0.39 0.03
CA TRP A 84 -1.27 -0.86 -0.26
C TRP A 84 -1.04 -2.16 0.53
N ILE A 85 -1.27 -3.29 -0.14
CA ILE A 85 -1.27 -4.63 0.44
C ILE A 85 -0.62 -5.62 -0.55
N GLY A 86 -0.33 -6.85 -0.12
CA GLY A 86 0.29 -7.89 -0.95
C GLY A 86 1.70 -8.27 -0.52
N ILE A 87 2.41 -7.36 0.16
CA ILE A 87 3.78 -7.58 0.63
C ILE A 87 3.86 -8.81 1.55
N ASN A 88 2.94 -8.91 2.53
CA ASN A 88 2.90 -10.03 3.47
C ASN A 88 2.33 -11.29 2.82
N ASP A 89 1.36 -11.16 1.90
CA ASP A 89 0.82 -12.31 1.17
C ASP A 89 1.92 -13.03 0.36
N ILE A 90 2.83 -12.26 -0.25
CA ILE A 90 4.04 -12.80 -0.90
C ILE A 90 5.00 -13.38 0.15
N GLY A 91 5.34 -12.58 1.17
CA GLY A 91 6.32 -12.96 2.19
C GLY A 91 6.00 -14.28 2.91
N TRP A 92 4.72 -14.57 3.16
CA TRP A 92 4.29 -15.81 3.81
C TRP A 92 3.78 -16.88 2.82
N GLY A 93 3.23 -16.46 1.68
CA GLY A 93 2.67 -17.37 0.68
C GLY A 93 3.72 -18.10 -0.14
N HIS A 94 4.85 -17.45 -0.45
CA HIS A 94 5.85 -18.01 -1.39
C HIS A 94 6.47 -19.33 -0.95
N GLN A 95 6.46 -19.62 0.36
CA GLN A 95 7.04 -20.84 0.92
C GLN A 95 6.18 -22.09 0.71
N ASN A 96 4.86 -21.91 0.47
CA ASN A 96 3.88 -22.99 0.58
C ASN A 96 3.17 -23.30 -0.73
N THR A 97 3.32 -22.47 -1.76
CA THR A 97 2.56 -22.60 -3.02
C THR A 97 3.25 -21.86 -4.17
N GLN A 98 2.61 -21.82 -5.34
CA GLN A 98 3.09 -21.11 -6.53
C GLN A 98 2.25 -19.86 -6.80
N PRO A 99 2.82 -18.82 -7.44
CA PRO A 99 2.08 -17.60 -7.74
C PRO A 99 0.81 -17.84 -8.57
N SER A 100 0.86 -18.78 -9.53
CA SER A 100 -0.28 -19.13 -10.39
C SER A 100 -1.48 -19.73 -9.65
N VAL A 101 -1.28 -20.22 -8.43
CA VAL A 101 -2.33 -20.79 -7.58
C VAL A 101 -2.85 -19.76 -6.59
N LEU A 102 -1.94 -19.02 -5.95
CA LEU A 102 -2.29 -18.12 -4.85
C LEU A 102 -2.81 -16.77 -5.35
N VAL A 103 -2.15 -16.15 -6.35
CA VAL A 103 -2.49 -14.81 -6.81
C VAL A 103 -3.95 -14.71 -7.28
N PRO A 104 -4.50 -15.65 -8.09
CA PRO A 104 -5.91 -15.57 -8.48
C PRO A 104 -6.88 -15.59 -7.29
N ARG A 105 -6.59 -16.39 -6.26
CA ARG A 105 -7.41 -16.45 -5.02
C ARG A 105 -7.35 -15.14 -4.25
N LEU A 106 -6.15 -14.58 -4.11
CA LEU A 106 -5.94 -13.27 -3.47
C LEU A 106 -6.69 -12.17 -4.21
N MET A 107 -6.60 -12.12 -5.54
CA MET A 107 -7.27 -11.09 -6.35
C MET A 107 -8.79 -11.21 -6.31
N ALA A 108 -9.34 -12.42 -6.34
CA ALA A 108 -10.78 -12.63 -6.20
C ALA A 108 -11.29 -12.11 -4.85
N GLN A 109 -10.58 -12.41 -3.76
CA GLN A 109 -10.94 -11.90 -2.43
C GLN A 109 -10.79 -10.39 -2.35
N TYR A 110 -9.68 -9.85 -2.85
CA TYR A 110 -9.40 -8.43 -2.82
C TYR A 110 -10.44 -7.64 -3.62
N GLN A 111 -10.84 -8.11 -4.81
CA GLN A 111 -11.94 -7.52 -5.56
C GLN A 111 -13.23 -7.53 -4.75
N GLY A 112 -13.59 -8.65 -4.12
CA GLY A 112 -14.78 -8.74 -3.27
C GLY A 112 -14.78 -7.76 -2.10
N LEU A 113 -13.60 -7.41 -1.56
CA LEU A 113 -13.46 -6.38 -0.53
C LEU A 113 -13.65 -4.96 -1.09
N VAL A 114 -13.15 -4.69 -2.30
CA VAL A 114 -13.38 -3.42 -3.01
C VAL A 114 -14.87 -3.24 -3.33
N GLU A 115 -15.55 -4.32 -3.75
CA GLU A 115 -17.01 -4.33 -4.01
C GLU A 115 -17.82 -3.93 -2.77
N LYS A 116 -17.42 -4.35 -1.57
CA LYS A 116 -18.09 -3.94 -0.31
C LYS A 116 -17.98 -2.44 -0.05
N ILE A 117 -16.80 -1.86 -0.31
CA ILE A 117 -16.60 -0.42 -0.19
C ILE A 117 -17.43 0.33 -1.24
N TYR A 118 -17.45 -0.18 -2.47
CA TYR A 118 -18.29 0.36 -3.55
C TYR A 118 -19.78 0.33 -3.20
N ALA A 119 -20.27 -0.79 -2.65
CA ALA A 119 -21.65 -0.96 -2.18
C ALA A 119 -22.00 0.00 -1.04
N SER A 120 -21.02 0.38 -0.22
CA SER A 120 -21.17 1.40 0.83
C SER A 120 -21.20 2.84 0.29
N GLY A 121 -20.98 3.03 -1.02
CA GLY A 121 -20.99 4.33 -1.70
C GLY A 121 -19.59 4.88 -2.04
N GLY A 122 -18.53 4.10 -1.84
CA GLY A 122 -17.18 4.50 -2.27
C GLY A 122 -17.06 4.57 -3.79
N ARG A 123 -16.43 5.62 -4.31
CA ARG A 123 -16.26 5.82 -5.77
C ARG A 123 -14.85 6.18 -6.20
N LYS A 124 -13.97 6.55 -5.27
CA LYS A 124 -12.59 6.93 -5.57
C LYS A 124 -11.64 5.95 -4.88
N PHE A 125 -10.82 5.26 -5.67
CA PHE A 125 -9.94 4.21 -5.20
C PHE A 125 -8.49 4.52 -5.59
N LEU A 126 -7.59 4.39 -4.62
CA LEU A 126 -6.15 4.49 -4.82
C LEU A 126 -5.52 3.13 -4.49
N PHE A 127 -4.89 2.50 -5.47
CA PHE A 127 -4.13 1.27 -5.29
C PHE A 127 -2.64 1.57 -5.43
N LEU A 128 -1.82 0.94 -4.61
CA LEU A 128 -0.37 0.91 -4.76
C LEU A 128 0.04 -0.53 -5.05
N ASN A 129 0.79 -0.74 -6.14
CA ASN A 129 1.37 -2.06 -6.40
C ASN A 129 2.53 -2.36 -5.43
N VAL A 130 2.91 -3.63 -5.35
CA VAL A 130 3.98 -4.09 -4.47
C VAL A 130 5.33 -3.58 -5.01
N PRO A 131 6.14 -2.87 -4.19
CA PRO A 131 7.49 -2.46 -4.58
C PRO A 131 8.41 -3.68 -4.82
N PRO A 132 9.59 -3.51 -5.45
CA PRO A 132 10.58 -4.59 -5.61
C PRO A 132 11.20 -4.98 -4.26
N THR A 133 10.47 -5.77 -3.46
CA THR A 133 10.90 -6.24 -2.13
C THR A 133 12.11 -7.16 -2.20
N ASP A 134 12.37 -7.75 -3.36
CA ASP A 134 13.58 -8.50 -3.69
C ASP A 134 14.86 -7.66 -3.57
N ARG A 135 14.75 -6.33 -3.62
CA ARG A 135 15.85 -5.39 -3.44
C ARG A 135 16.05 -4.90 -2.00
N SER A 136 15.27 -5.40 -1.05
CA SER A 136 15.45 -5.05 0.36
C SER A 136 16.72 -5.68 0.94
N PRO A 137 17.38 -5.03 1.94
CA PRO A 137 18.55 -5.60 2.60
C PRO A 137 18.31 -7.00 3.17
N MET A 138 17.09 -7.26 3.68
CA MET A 138 16.67 -8.56 4.19
C MET A 138 16.75 -9.63 3.10
N ILE A 139 16.08 -9.43 1.97
CA ILE A 139 16.00 -10.45 0.90
C ILE A 139 17.35 -10.61 0.18
N ILE A 140 18.10 -9.52 0.00
CA ILE A 140 19.46 -9.60 -0.56
C ILE A 140 20.36 -10.48 0.32
N LYS A 141 20.24 -10.39 1.65
CA LYS A 141 21.02 -11.18 2.60
C LYS A 141 20.67 -12.68 2.56
N GLU A 142 19.45 -13.04 2.16
CA GLU A 142 19.02 -14.43 2.01
C GLU A 142 19.64 -15.12 0.78
N GLY A 143 20.07 -14.34 -0.22
CA GLY A 143 20.83 -14.81 -1.37
C GLY A 143 20.09 -14.75 -2.71
N PRO A 144 20.78 -15.09 -3.81
CA PRO A 144 20.28 -14.90 -5.19
C PRO A 144 18.95 -15.63 -5.48
N GLU A 145 18.77 -16.82 -4.91
CA GLU A 145 17.55 -17.62 -5.07
C GLU A 145 16.34 -16.93 -4.41
N ALA A 146 16.52 -16.32 -3.23
CA ALA A 146 15.48 -15.56 -2.56
C ALA A 146 15.11 -14.31 -3.39
N VAL A 147 16.11 -13.54 -3.83
CA VAL A 147 15.92 -12.38 -4.72
C VAL A 147 15.10 -12.76 -5.96
N LYS A 148 15.49 -13.83 -6.67
CA LYS A 148 14.76 -14.31 -7.86
C LYS A 148 13.33 -14.73 -7.53
N THR A 149 13.12 -15.38 -6.40
CA THR A 149 11.80 -15.84 -5.95
C THR A 149 10.89 -14.64 -5.68
N TYR A 150 11.33 -13.68 -4.86
CA TYR A 150 10.55 -12.48 -4.56
C TYR A 150 10.26 -11.66 -5.81
N ALA A 151 11.24 -11.45 -6.71
CA ALA A 151 11.00 -10.74 -7.97
C ALA A 151 9.91 -11.41 -8.83
N THR A 152 9.91 -12.75 -8.88
CA THR A 152 8.89 -13.52 -9.60
C THR A 152 7.50 -13.34 -8.97
N TRP A 153 7.42 -13.41 -7.64
CA TRP A 153 6.18 -13.26 -6.90
C TRP A 153 5.60 -11.83 -6.97
N VAL A 154 6.45 -10.81 -6.81
CA VAL A 154 6.07 -9.40 -6.95
C VAL A 154 5.50 -9.14 -8.34
N LYS A 155 6.16 -9.63 -9.40
CA LYS A 155 5.66 -9.50 -10.76
C LYS A 155 4.31 -10.18 -10.95
N ALA A 156 4.15 -11.40 -10.46
CA ALA A 156 2.89 -12.14 -10.57
C ALA A 156 1.75 -11.43 -9.83
N TYR A 157 2.00 -10.96 -8.60
CA TYR A 157 1.02 -10.22 -7.81
C TYR A 157 0.62 -8.90 -8.48
N ASN A 158 1.59 -8.11 -8.93
CA ASN A 158 1.33 -6.81 -9.57
C ASN A 158 0.55 -6.95 -10.88
N ASN A 159 0.85 -7.98 -11.68
CA ASN A 159 0.05 -8.32 -12.87
C ASN A 159 -1.39 -8.69 -12.48
N GLY A 160 -1.56 -9.52 -11.44
CA GLY A 160 -2.88 -9.89 -10.92
C GLY A 160 -3.69 -8.69 -10.43
N LEU A 161 -3.04 -7.78 -9.69
CA LEU A 161 -3.63 -6.53 -9.21
C LEU A 161 -4.10 -5.66 -10.38
N GLN A 162 -3.26 -5.50 -11.41
CA GLN A 162 -3.62 -4.72 -12.59
C GLN A 162 -4.83 -5.31 -13.34
N THR A 163 -4.87 -6.64 -13.51
CA THR A 163 -6.04 -7.32 -14.10
C THR A 163 -7.29 -7.09 -13.26
N MET A 164 -7.22 -7.30 -11.95
CA MET A 164 -8.36 -7.11 -11.05
C MET A 164 -8.88 -5.66 -11.07
N ILE A 165 -7.98 -4.67 -11.10
CA ILE A 165 -8.35 -3.25 -11.23
C ILE A 165 -9.05 -2.98 -12.56
N ASN A 166 -8.54 -3.54 -13.67
CA ASN A 166 -9.15 -3.36 -14.99
C ASN A 166 -10.55 -3.98 -15.05
N ASP A 167 -10.71 -5.19 -14.50
CA ASP A 167 -12.00 -5.88 -14.42
C ASP A 167 -13.00 -5.08 -13.59
N PHE A 168 -12.60 -4.63 -12.38
CA PHE A 168 -13.44 -3.78 -11.53
C PHE A 168 -13.83 -2.47 -12.24
N LYS A 169 -12.87 -1.79 -12.89
CA LYS A 169 -13.12 -0.55 -13.64
C LYS A 169 -14.12 -0.75 -14.78
N SER A 170 -14.05 -1.88 -15.48
CA SER A 170 -14.97 -2.20 -16.58
C SER A 170 -16.42 -2.42 -16.11
N ASN A 171 -16.60 -2.93 -14.90
CA ASN A 171 -17.92 -3.19 -14.32
C ASN A 171 -18.50 -1.98 -13.58
N HIS A 172 -17.67 -1.04 -13.14
CA HIS A 172 -18.07 0.13 -12.34
C HIS A 172 -17.56 1.44 -12.96
N THR A 173 -18.20 1.84 -14.06
CA THR A 173 -17.79 3.03 -14.85
C THR A 173 -18.00 4.38 -14.15
N ASP A 174 -18.74 4.39 -13.03
CA ASP A 174 -18.95 5.56 -12.16
C ASP A 174 -17.84 5.72 -11.10
N THR A 175 -16.75 4.94 -11.20
CA THR A 175 -15.61 5.02 -10.29
C THR A 175 -14.42 5.76 -10.89
N THR A 176 -13.65 6.42 -10.03
CA THR A 176 -12.31 6.92 -10.35
C THR A 176 -11.29 6.04 -9.65
N ILE A 177 -10.38 5.45 -10.43
CA ILE A 177 -9.38 4.53 -9.91
C ILE A 177 -8.00 4.97 -10.38
N VAL A 178 -7.08 5.13 -9.42
CA VAL A 178 -5.66 5.39 -9.65
C VAL A 178 -4.86 4.20 -9.16
N LEU A 179 -3.96 3.69 -10.00
CA LEU A 179 -2.91 2.76 -9.61
C LEU A 179 -1.59 3.52 -9.59
N TYR A 180 -1.00 3.71 -8.40
CA TYR A 180 0.34 4.25 -8.26
C TYR A 180 1.38 3.14 -8.36
N ASP A 181 2.35 3.35 -9.25
CA ASP A 181 3.39 2.37 -9.58
C ASP A 181 4.61 2.49 -8.66
N THR A 182 4.43 2.03 -7.43
CA THR A 182 5.52 1.90 -6.46
C THR A 182 6.65 1.02 -6.98
N TRP A 183 6.31 -0.01 -7.77
CA TRP A 183 7.27 -0.95 -8.35
C TRP A 183 8.28 -0.26 -9.26
N SER A 184 7.84 0.69 -10.09
CA SER A 184 8.71 1.51 -10.93
C SER A 184 9.33 2.71 -10.19
N PHE A 185 8.66 3.25 -9.18
CA PHE A 185 9.20 4.39 -8.41
C PHE A 185 10.42 4.00 -7.58
N MET A 186 10.36 2.88 -6.85
CA MET A 186 11.43 2.51 -5.90
C MET A 186 12.81 2.34 -6.57
N PRO A 187 12.94 1.68 -7.75
CA PRO A 187 14.20 1.60 -8.47
C PRO A 187 14.83 2.96 -8.77
N LYS A 188 14.06 4.01 -9.05
CA LYS A 188 14.62 5.36 -9.29
C LYS A 188 15.52 5.81 -8.13
N ILE A 189 15.10 5.51 -6.89
CA ILE A 189 15.85 5.86 -5.68
C ILE A 189 16.96 4.84 -5.40
N LEU A 190 16.69 3.55 -5.57
CA LEU A 190 17.67 2.50 -5.26
C LEU A 190 18.85 2.49 -6.26
N ASP A 191 18.63 2.89 -7.51
CA ASP A 191 19.65 2.92 -8.56
C ASP A 191 20.54 4.16 -8.48
N ASP A 192 20.05 5.25 -7.89
CA ASP A 192 20.80 6.51 -7.71
C ASP A 192 20.58 7.12 -6.31
N PRO A 193 20.95 6.42 -5.23
CA PRO A 193 20.57 6.81 -3.88
C PRO A 193 21.13 8.16 -3.45
N GLN A 194 22.30 8.54 -3.96
CA GLN A 194 23.00 9.77 -3.59
C GLN A 194 22.27 11.02 -4.10
N THR A 195 21.70 10.97 -5.31
CA THR A 195 20.87 12.06 -5.86
C THR A 195 19.63 12.33 -5.00
N TYR A 196 19.12 11.30 -4.32
CA TYR A 196 17.98 11.42 -3.40
C TYR A 196 18.39 11.64 -1.93
N GLY A 197 19.67 11.89 -1.65
CA GLY A 197 20.16 12.21 -0.31
C GLY A 197 20.42 10.99 0.59
N PHE A 198 20.55 9.79 0.02
CA PHE A 198 20.88 8.57 0.75
C PHE A 198 22.31 8.10 0.45
N PRO A 199 23.01 7.47 1.42
CA PRO A 199 24.40 7.10 1.22
C PRO A 199 24.56 5.91 0.25
N ASN A 200 23.65 4.93 0.27
CA ASN A 200 23.62 3.81 -0.68
C ASN A 200 22.26 3.07 -0.66
N ALA A 201 22.09 2.13 -1.58
CA ALA A 201 20.85 1.39 -1.82
C ALA A 201 20.43 0.43 -0.70
N THR A 202 21.34 -0.01 0.16
CA THR A 202 21.10 -1.07 1.17
C THR A 202 21.22 -0.60 2.61
N CYS A 203 21.52 0.68 2.83
CA CYS A 203 21.67 1.22 4.18
C CYS A 203 20.33 1.28 4.91
N PHE A 204 20.34 0.98 6.21
CA PHE A 204 19.17 1.12 7.07
C PHE A 204 19.53 1.78 8.40
N ASN A 205 18.59 2.58 8.93
CA ASN A 205 18.71 3.23 10.24
C ASN A 205 17.33 3.48 10.86
N GLU A 206 17.19 3.21 12.15
CA GLU A 206 15.93 3.31 12.89
C GLU A 206 15.34 4.73 12.94
N ASN A 207 16.12 5.77 12.64
CA ASN A 207 15.62 7.14 12.52
C ASN A 207 14.76 7.38 11.26
N GLY A 208 14.80 6.46 10.28
CA GLY A 208 14.04 6.54 9.02
C GLY A 208 14.41 7.71 8.10
N THR A 209 15.45 8.48 8.40
CA THR A 209 15.82 9.71 7.68
C THR A 209 17.19 9.62 7.03
N SER A 210 18.17 9.01 7.69
CA SER A 210 19.55 8.92 7.17
C SER A 210 19.74 7.86 6.09
N CYS A 211 18.75 6.97 5.93
CA CYS A 211 18.82 5.81 5.04
C CYS A 211 17.52 5.60 4.28
N ILE A 212 17.61 4.92 3.14
CA ILE A 212 16.44 4.53 2.33
C ILE A 212 15.52 3.67 3.17
N TRP A 213 16.11 2.76 3.95
CA TRP A 213 15.39 1.80 4.75
C TRP A 213 15.41 2.20 6.23
N TRP A 214 14.27 2.05 6.92
CA TRP A 214 14.16 2.24 8.36
C TRP A 214 14.75 1.03 9.10
N ASN A 215 14.39 -0.16 8.66
CA ASN A 215 15.03 -1.40 9.06
C ASN A 215 15.44 -2.17 7.80
N HIS A 216 15.87 -3.41 7.94
CA HIS A 216 16.30 -4.24 6.81
C HIS A 216 15.19 -4.59 5.78
N TYR A 217 13.93 -4.16 5.96
CA TYR A 217 12.82 -4.48 5.06
C TYR A 217 11.92 -3.30 4.68
N HIS A 218 11.66 -2.36 5.60
CA HIS A 218 10.71 -1.28 5.37
C HIS A 218 11.43 0.03 5.02
N PRO A 219 10.92 0.80 4.04
CA PRO A 219 11.45 2.12 3.72
C PRO A 219 11.30 3.12 4.88
N GLY A 220 12.26 4.03 5.00
CA GLY A 220 12.25 5.11 5.98
C GLY A 220 11.31 6.25 5.62
N GLN A 221 10.99 7.09 6.60
CA GLN A 221 10.16 8.28 6.43
C GLN A 221 10.67 9.23 5.32
N ASN A 222 11.99 9.37 5.10
CA ASN A 222 12.49 10.20 4.00
C ASN A 222 12.19 9.59 2.63
N TYR A 223 12.28 8.27 2.49
CA TYR A 223 11.81 7.60 1.27
C TYR A 223 10.31 7.80 1.08
N HIS A 224 9.50 7.61 2.14
CA HIS A 224 8.06 7.84 2.08
C HIS A 224 7.69 9.28 1.71
N LYS A 225 8.50 10.26 2.11
CA LYS A 225 8.32 11.67 1.73
C LYS A 225 8.53 11.89 0.23
N LEU A 226 9.56 11.27 -0.35
CA LEU A 226 9.84 11.32 -1.79
C LEU A 226 8.74 10.62 -2.58
N GLN A 227 8.30 9.44 -2.12
CA GLN A 227 7.18 8.74 -2.73
C GLN A 227 5.91 9.59 -2.69
N ALA A 228 5.55 10.16 -1.54
CA ALA A 228 4.38 11.00 -1.43
C ALA A 228 4.46 12.24 -2.34
N ALA A 229 5.65 12.81 -2.56
CA ALA A 229 5.83 13.92 -3.51
C ALA A 229 5.57 13.49 -4.96
N ASP A 230 6.10 12.33 -5.37
CA ASP A 230 5.89 11.77 -6.71
C ASP A 230 4.44 11.37 -6.94
N MET A 231 3.73 10.91 -5.90
CA MET A 231 2.33 10.53 -5.97
C MET A 231 1.42 11.68 -6.40
N ILE A 232 1.67 12.93 -5.97
CA ILE A 232 0.76 14.08 -6.16
C ILE A 232 0.31 14.23 -7.62
N GLN A 233 1.25 14.10 -8.58
CA GLN A 233 0.96 14.27 -10.00
C GLN A 233 0.01 13.21 -10.56
N TYR A 234 -0.17 12.08 -9.87
CA TYR A 234 -1.05 10.99 -10.25
C TYR A 234 -2.40 11.01 -9.51
N LEU A 235 -2.52 11.82 -8.46
CA LEU A 235 -3.72 11.85 -7.61
C LEU A 235 -4.78 12.85 -8.07
N GLU A 236 -4.46 13.71 -9.05
CA GLU A 236 -5.39 14.70 -9.63
C GLU A 236 -6.80 14.12 -9.95
N PRO A 237 -6.95 12.92 -10.56
CA PRO A 237 -8.27 12.38 -10.85
C PRO A 237 -9.13 12.16 -9.59
N LEU A 238 -8.50 11.91 -8.45
CA LEU A 238 -9.19 11.67 -7.18
C LEU A 238 -9.69 12.97 -6.52
N GLY A 239 -9.36 14.13 -7.09
CA GLY A 239 -9.72 15.47 -6.60
C GLY A 239 -8.48 16.27 -6.22
N ALA A 240 -8.71 17.51 -5.75
CA ALA A 240 -7.62 18.33 -5.23
C ALA A 240 -7.06 17.68 -3.95
N TRP A 241 -5.78 17.32 -3.99
CA TRP A 241 -5.04 16.80 -2.85
C TRP A 241 -4.34 17.92 -2.13
#